data_AF-E0VIA7-F1
#
_entry.id   AF-E0VIA7-F1
#
_cell.length_a   1.000
_cell.length_b   1.000
_cell.length_c   1.000
_cell.angle_alpha   90.00
_cell.angle_beta   90.00
_cell.angle_gamma   90.00
#
_symmetry.space_group_name_H-M   'P 1'
#
loop_
_entity.id
_entity.type
_entity.pdbx_description
1 polymer ?
#
loop_
_entity_poly.entity_id
_entity_poly.type
_entity_poly.pdbx_seq_one_letter_code
_entity_poly.pdbx_strand_id
1 'polypeptide(L)'
;MSYSVRYTFLLTTQILLIIADVLLNSLSEFTRLKPELQLVAFIFQDVFIVISLTVTLIGFFSTYVFQAGLVELLFDRFRLAILISVFYFIITIILHAWLLTIRWNNPNNFNWTDGLTIFFSCQRMFSPIYYYSTKRAMLRISDPRFYQSLDWISRHILDKT
;
A
#
# COMPACT_ATOMS: atom_id res chain seq x y z
N MET A 1 6.49 -25.21 -1.79
CA MET A 1 5.20 -24.50 -1.57
C MET A 1 4.63 -24.19 -2.95
N SER A 2 3.45 -24.71 -3.31
CA SER A 2 2.88 -24.50 -4.66
C SER A 2 2.78 -23.01 -4.95
N TYR A 3 3.26 -22.55 -6.10
CA TYR A 3 3.29 -21.14 -6.51
C TYR A 3 1.94 -20.44 -6.27
N SER A 4 0.83 -21.15 -6.51
CA SER A 4 -0.55 -20.75 -6.19
C SER A 4 -0.74 -20.22 -4.76
N VAL A 5 -0.21 -20.92 -3.75
CA VAL A 5 -0.35 -20.58 -2.33
C VAL A 5 0.36 -19.26 -2.02
N ARG A 6 1.55 -19.05 -2.61
CA ARG A 6 2.30 -17.79 -2.45
C ARG A 6 1.55 -16.61 -3.05
N TYR A 7 0.92 -16.78 -4.22
CA TYR A 7 0.13 -15.71 -4.85
C TYR A 7 -1.12 -15.36 -4.06
N THR A 8 -1.89 -16.37 -3.66
CA THR A 8 -3.08 -16.17 -2.83
C THR A 8 -2.70 -15.46 -1.54
N PHE A 9 -1.60 -15.88 -0.90
CA PHE A 9 -1.13 -15.23 0.32
C PHE A 9 -0.80 -13.74 0.12
N LEU A 10 -0.01 -13.39 -0.90
CA LEU A 10 0.37 -11.99 -1.17
C LEU A 10 -0.86 -11.13 -1.51
N LEU A 11 -1.75 -11.62 -2.38
CA LEU A 11 -2.95 -10.89 -2.79
C LEU A 11 -3.92 -10.71 -1.62
N THR A 12 -4.19 -11.77 -0.85
CA THR A 12 -5.06 -11.71 0.33
C THR A 12 -4.49 -10.75 1.37
N THR A 13 -3.18 -10.81 1.63
CA THR A 13 -2.51 -9.88 2.54
C THR A 13 -2.69 -8.43 2.08
N GLN A 14 -2.51 -8.15 0.79
CA GLN A 14 -2.70 -6.79 0.27
C GLN A 14 -4.13 -6.29 0.43
N ILE A 15 -5.11 -7.15 0.12
CA ILE A 15 -6.53 -6.78 0.23
C ILE A 15 -6.88 -6.49 1.69
N LEU A 16 -6.40 -7.29 2.64
CA LEU A 16 -6.60 -7.06 4.07
C LEU A 16 -6.00 -5.73 4.52
N LEU A 17 -4.77 -5.41 4.08
CA LEU A 17 -4.12 -4.13 4.40
C LEU A 17 -4.88 -2.93 3.84
N ILE A 18 -5.38 -3.01 2.60
CA ILE A 18 -6.19 -1.96 1.99
C ILE A 18 -7.51 -1.79 2.76
N ILE A 19 -8.18 -2.88 3.14
CA ILE A 19 -9.41 -2.82 3.94
C ILE A 19 -9.15 -2.18 5.30
N ALA A 20 -8.06 -2.57 5.97
CA ALA A 20 -7.67 -2.00 7.25
C ALA A 20 -7.41 -0.49 7.15
N ASP A 21 -6.68 -0.05 6.12
CA ASP A 21 -6.45 1.38 5.87
C ASP A 21 -7.75 2.13 5.59
N VAL A 22 -8.63 1.60 4.71
CA VAL A 22 -9.94 2.20 4.44
C VAL A 22 -10.75 2.38 5.73
N LEU A 23 -10.77 1.36 6.59
CA LEU A 23 -11.50 1.43 7.87
C LEU A 23 -10.90 2.49 8.80
N LEU A 24 -9.59 2.49 9.00
CA LEU A 24 -8.92 3.46 9.87
C LEU A 24 -9.06 4.88 9.35
N ASN A 25 -8.90 5.07 8.05
CA ASN A 25 -9.13 6.34 7.38
C ASN A 25 -10.58 6.77 7.65
N SER A 26 -11.59 6.00 7.22
CA SER A 26 -13.01 6.35 7.41
C SER A 26 -13.42 6.59 8.86
N LEU A 27 -12.83 5.85 9.81
CA LEU A 27 -13.19 5.93 11.22
C LEU A 27 -12.35 6.95 12.03
N SER A 28 -11.37 7.61 11.43
CA SER A 28 -10.40 8.45 12.15
C SER A 28 -11.04 9.58 12.97
N GLU A 29 -12.19 10.11 12.54
CA GLU A 29 -12.89 11.18 13.24
C GLU A 29 -13.71 10.69 14.44
N PHE A 30 -14.06 9.41 14.50
CA PHE A 30 -14.74 8.85 15.69
C PHE A 30 -13.84 8.87 16.92
N THR A 31 -12.52 8.79 16.72
CA THR A 31 -11.53 8.81 17.81
C THR A 31 -11.09 10.23 18.20
N ARG A 32 -11.63 11.27 17.57
CA ARG A 32 -11.18 12.67 17.73
C ARG A 32 -11.13 13.16 19.19
N LEU A 33 -12.08 12.75 20.02
CA LEU A 33 -12.20 13.22 21.41
C LEU A 33 -11.20 12.53 22.35
N LYS A 34 -10.49 11.50 21.88
CA LYS A 34 -9.53 10.71 22.66
C LYS A 34 -8.19 10.74 21.93
N PRO A 35 -7.34 11.76 22.15
CA PRO A 35 -6.12 11.97 21.38
C PRO A 35 -5.15 10.79 21.47
N GLU A 36 -5.17 10.03 22.57
CA GLU A 36 -4.34 8.83 22.75
C GLU A 36 -4.80 7.71 21.81
N LEU A 37 -6.12 7.48 21.72
CA LEU A 37 -6.69 6.48 20.81
C LEU A 37 -6.50 6.89 19.34
N GLN A 38 -6.63 8.19 19.05
CA GLN A 38 -6.39 8.73 17.71
C GLN A 38 -4.92 8.55 17.29
N LEU A 39 -3.97 8.81 18.18
CA LEU A 39 -2.54 8.57 17.95
C LEU A 39 -2.29 7.09 17.60
N VAL A 40 -2.83 6.17 18.40
CA VAL A 40 -2.66 4.73 18.16
C VAL A 40 -3.24 4.32 16.82
N ALA A 41 -4.44 4.81 16.46
CA ALA A 41 -5.06 4.53 15.17
C ALA A 41 -4.20 5.03 13.99
N PHE A 42 -3.63 6.23 14.10
CA PHE A 42 -2.72 6.79 13.09
C PHE A 42 -1.44 5.96 12.93
N ILE A 43 -0.83 5.54 14.03
CA ILE A 43 0.36 4.65 13.98
C ILE A 43 0.02 3.34 13.27
N PHE A 44 -1.11 2.71 13.60
CA PHE A 44 -1.53 1.47 12.93
C PHE A 44 -1.75 1.69 11.43
N GLN A 45 -2.41 2.78 11.05
CA GLN A 45 -2.63 3.12 9.65
C GLN A 45 -1.31 3.31 8.90
N ASP A 46 -0.39 4.10 9.45
CA ASP A 46 0.92 4.35 8.85
C ASP A 46 1.72 3.05 8.69
N VAL A 47 1.69 2.18 9.69
CA VAL A 47 2.32 0.85 9.63
C VAL A 47 1.69 -0.02 8.54
N PHE A 48 0.37 -0.02 8.39
CA PHE A 48 -0.30 -0.78 7.32
C PHE A 48 0.06 -0.28 5.93
N ILE A 49 0.17 1.04 5.73
CA ILE A 49 0.62 1.63 4.46
C ILE A 49 2.07 1.20 4.16
N VAL A 50 2.97 1.24 5.15
CA VAL A 50 4.36 0.79 4.99
C VAL A 50 4.42 -0.69 4.64
N ILE A 51 3.72 -1.56 5.38
CA ILE A 51 3.68 -3.00 5.08
C ILE A 51 3.10 -3.23 3.67
N SER A 52 2.05 -2.52 3.29
CA SER A 52 1.42 -2.58 1.96
C SER A 52 2.42 -2.23 0.85
N LEU A 53 3.24 -1.18 1.06
CA LEU A 53 4.34 -0.83 0.15
C LEU A 53 5.42 -1.92 0.13
N THR A 54 5.83 -2.43 1.30
CA THR A 54 6.84 -3.50 1.39
C THR A 54 6.39 -4.77 0.68
N VAL A 55 5.14 -5.22 0.86
CA VAL A 55 4.58 -6.39 0.17
C VAL A 55 4.58 -6.17 -1.34
N THR A 56 4.22 -4.96 -1.80
CA THR A 56 4.28 -4.61 -3.23
C THR A 56 5.71 -4.69 -3.78
N LEU A 57 6.70 -4.18 -3.03
CA LEU A 57 8.11 -4.24 -3.41
C LEU A 57 8.66 -5.67 -3.41
N ILE A 58 8.34 -6.47 -2.39
CA ILE A 58 8.73 -7.89 -2.34
C ILE A 58 8.12 -8.65 -3.52
N GLY A 59 6.84 -8.41 -3.81
CA GLY A 59 6.16 -8.97 -4.98
C GLY A 59 6.89 -8.61 -6.26
N PHE A 60 7.25 -7.34 -6.43
CA PHE A 60 7.99 -6.83 -7.58
C PHE A 60 9.36 -7.52 -7.74
N PHE A 61 10.21 -7.52 -6.71
CA PHE A 61 11.54 -8.14 -6.76
C PHE A 61 11.49 -9.66 -6.95
N SER A 62 10.40 -10.30 -6.53
CA SER A 62 10.22 -11.74 -6.69
C SER A 62 9.84 -12.15 -8.11
N THR A 63 9.55 -11.20 -9.01
CA THR A 63 9.07 -11.48 -10.37
C THR A 63 10.23 -11.88 -11.30
N TYR A 64 10.02 -12.89 -12.14
CA TYR A 64 11.03 -13.37 -13.10
C TYR A 64 11.55 -12.28 -14.05
N VAL A 65 10.70 -11.31 -14.42
CA VAL A 65 11.09 -10.21 -15.33
C VAL A 65 12.22 -9.36 -14.75
N PHE A 66 12.27 -9.22 -13.41
CA PHE A 66 13.39 -8.57 -12.73
C PHE A 66 14.65 -9.45 -12.72
N GLN A 67 14.48 -10.76 -12.52
CA GLN A 67 15.57 -11.74 -12.52
C GLN A 67 16.20 -11.97 -13.92
N ALA A 68 15.40 -11.80 -14.99
CA ALA A 68 15.81 -11.94 -16.38
C ALA A 68 16.45 -10.67 -16.97
N GLY A 69 16.66 -9.61 -16.18
CA GLY A 69 17.32 -8.37 -16.62
C GLY A 69 16.43 -7.37 -17.38
N LEU A 70 15.12 -7.64 -17.55
CA LEU A 70 14.16 -6.71 -18.16
C LEU A 70 13.59 -5.71 -17.14
N VAL A 71 14.47 -5.12 -16.33
CA VAL A 71 14.09 -4.20 -15.26
C VAL A 71 13.40 -2.95 -15.81
N GLU A 72 13.87 -2.40 -16.93
CA GLU A 72 13.32 -1.17 -17.52
C GLU A 72 11.83 -1.29 -17.88
N LEU A 73 11.42 -2.38 -18.54
CA LEU A 73 10.03 -2.60 -18.96
C LEU A 73 9.08 -2.77 -17.75
N LEU A 74 9.58 -3.40 -16.69
CA LEU A 74 8.81 -3.61 -15.46
C LEU A 74 8.70 -2.32 -14.66
N PHE A 75 9.78 -1.54 -14.61
CA PHE A 75 9.83 -0.27 -13.91
C PHE A 75 8.82 0.72 -14.49
N ASP A 76 8.70 0.84 -15.81
CA ASP A 76 7.71 1.73 -16.44
C ASP A 76 6.26 1.41 -16.06
N ARG A 77 5.96 0.13 -15.82
CA ARG A 77 4.60 -0.31 -15.51
C ARG A 77 4.25 -0.21 -14.01
N PHE A 78 5.23 -0.34 -13.12
CA PHE A 78 5.01 -0.37 -11.66
C PHE A 78 5.50 0.87 -10.91
N ARG A 79 6.36 1.70 -11.51
CA ARG A 79 6.85 2.96 -10.92
C ARG A 79 5.73 3.87 -10.47
N LEU A 80 4.64 3.94 -11.23
CA LEU A 80 3.47 4.75 -10.88
C LEU A 80 2.79 4.26 -9.59
N ALA A 81 2.73 2.95 -9.34
CA ALA A 81 2.13 2.42 -8.12
C ALA A 81 2.99 2.67 -6.88
N ILE A 82 4.31 2.53 -7.02
CA ILE A 82 5.28 2.86 -5.96
C ILE A 82 5.22 4.35 -5.65
N LEU A 83 5.25 5.22 -6.67
CA LEU A 83 5.19 6.67 -6.50
C LEU A 83 3.91 7.11 -5.81
N ILE A 84 2.75 6.58 -6.23
CA ILE A 84 1.46 6.86 -5.60
C ILE A 84 1.45 6.40 -4.14
N SER A 85 2.02 5.23 -3.84
CA SER A 85 2.08 4.70 -2.47
C SER A 85 2.95 5.57 -1.55
N VAL A 86 4.13 5.96 -2.03
CA VAL A 86 5.05 6.84 -1.29
C VAL A 86 4.43 8.21 -1.09
N PHE A 87 3.83 8.79 -2.13
CA PHE A 87 3.18 10.09 -2.04
C PHE A 87 1.98 10.07 -1.07
N TYR A 88 1.16 9.03 -1.14
CA TYR A 88 0.05 8.84 -0.21
C TYR A 88 0.52 8.72 1.25
N PHE A 89 1.58 7.96 1.49
CA PHE A 89 2.18 7.82 2.82
C PHE A 89 2.66 9.17 3.39
N ILE A 90 3.36 9.96 2.59
CA ILE A 90 3.85 11.28 3.00
C ILE A 90 2.69 12.22 3.37
N ILE A 91 1.66 12.30 2.50
CA ILE A 91 0.48 13.14 2.79
C ILE A 91 -0.20 12.68 4.09
N THR A 92 -0.32 11.37 4.28
CA THR A 92 -1.00 10.79 5.44
C THR A 92 -0.25 11.09 6.74
N ILE A 93 1.09 10.93 6.77
CA ILE A 93 1.91 11.32 7.93
C ILE A 93 1.80 12.82 8.24
N ILE A 94 1.87 13.68 7.22
CA ILE A 94 1.75 15.14 7.41
C ILE A 94 0.39 15.47 8.03
N LEU A 95 -0.69 14.85 7.53
CA LEU A 95 -2.03 15.06 8.05
C LEU A 95 -2.16 14.58 9.51
N HIS A 96 -1.64 13.40 9.82
CA HIS A 96 -1.64 12.84 11.17
C HIS A 96 -0.89 13.74 12.16
N ALA A 97 0.32 14.18 11.80
CA ALA A 97 1.13 15.07 12.62
C ALA A 97 0.41 16.42 12.87
N TRP A 98 -0.20 16.99 11.83
CA TRP A 98 -0.94 18.25 11.97
C TRP A 98 -2.18 18.09 12.86
N LEU A 99 -2.98 17.05 12.65
CA LEU A 99 -4.17 16.77 13.46
C LEU A 99 -3.82 16.56 14.93
N LEU A 100 -2.78 15.77 15.21
CA LEU A 100 -2.32 15.51 16.57
C LEU A 100 -1.83 16.79 17.24
N THR A 101 -1.06 17.63 16.55
CA THR A 101 -0.56 18.90 17.11
C THR A 101 -1.69 19.81 17.60
N ILE A 102 -2.80 19.85 16.87
CA ILE A 102 -3.97 20.66 17.24
C ILE A 102 -4.76 20.02 18.38
N ARG A 103 -4.95 18.69 18.34
CA ARG A 103 -5.88 17.99 19.23
C ARG A 103 -5.26 17.49 20.54
N TRP A 104 -3.93 17.40 20.63
CA TRP A 104 -3.22 16.80 21.78
C TRP A 104 -3.57 17.47 23.11
N ASN A 105 -3.47 18.79 23.19
CA ASN A 105 -3.69 19.52 24.43
C ASN A 105 -5.15 19.94 24.64
N ASN A 106 -5.94 20.04 23.57
CA ASN A 106 -7.31 20.58 23.61
C ASN A 106 -8.26 19.79 22.68
N PRO A 107 -8.55 18.50 22.98
CA PRO A 107 -9.32 17.64 22.09
C PRO A 107 -10.78 18.11 21.90
N ASN A 108 -11.33 18.81 22.89
CA ASN A 108 -12.70 19.35 22.86
C ASN A 108 -12.82 20.63 22.02
N ASN A 109 -11.70 21.28 21.67
CA ASN A 109 -11.76 22.51 20.90
C ASN A 109 -12.00 22.20 19.41
N PHE A 110 -12.93 22.93 18.79
CA PHE A 110 -13.25 22.79 17.37
C PHE A 110 -12.32 23.66 16.53
N ASN A 111 -11.03 23.32 16.49
CA ASN A 111 -10.02 24.05 15.73
C ASN A 111 -9.80 23.42 14.36
N TRP A 112 -10.70 23.70 13.41
CA TRP A 112 -10.51 23.38 12.00
C TRP A 112 -10.11 24.65 11.25
N THR A 113 -8.83 24.73 10.86
CA THR A 113 -8.38 25.79 9.96
C THR A 113 -8.77 25.47 8.52
N ASP A 114 -8.94 26.49 7.68
CA ASP A 114 -9.28 26.30 6.27
C ASP A 114 -8.25 25.41 5.56
N GLY A 115 -6.96 25.65 5.83
CA GLY A 115 -5.86 24.85 5.29
C GLY A 115 -5.91 23.38 5.71
N LEU A 116 -6.21 23.10 6.98
CA LEU A 116 -6.35 21.72 7.47
C LEU A 116 -7.54 21.02 6.81
N THR A 117 -8.66 21.72 6.65
CA THR A 117 -9.87 21.17 6.02
C THR A 117 -9.64 20.82 4.56
N ILE A 118 -8.96 21.71 3.81
CA ILE A 118 -8.57 21.46 2.43
C ILE A 118 -7.63 20.26 2.36
N PHE A 119 -6.59 20.24 3.21
CA PHE A 119 -5.58 19.17 3.19
C PHE A 119 -6.18 17.81 3.56
N PHE A 120 -7.03 17.77 4.59
CA PHE A 120 -7.81 16.60 4.98
C PHE A 120 -8.65 16.08 3.83
N SER A 121 -9.42 16.96 3.17
CA SER A 121 -10.28 16.60 2.03
C SER A 121 -9.45 16.06 0.85
N CYS A 122 -8.34 16.72 0.51
CA CYS A 122 -7.42 16.28 -0.54
C CYS A 122 -6.85 14.89 -0.26
N GLN A 123 -6.40 14.62 0.97
CA GLN A 123 -5.89 13.29 1.35
C GLN A 123 -6.96 12.20 1.19
N ARG A 124 -8.21 12.50 1.55
CA ARG A 124 -9.35 11.56 1.36
C ARG A 124 -9.67 11.31 -0.08
N MET A 125 -9.62 12.34 -0.93
CA MET A 125 -9.81 12.18 -2.37
C MET A 125 -8.66 11.39 -3.02
N PHE A 126 -7.45 11.46 -2.47
CA PHE A 126 -6.31 10.70 -2.97
C PHE A 126 -6.33 9.23 -2.52
N SER A 127 -7.01 8.91 -1.41
CA SER A 127 -7.06 7.56 -0.85
C SER A 127 -7.58 6.49 -1.84
N PRO A 128 -8.70 6.70 -2.58
CA PRO A 128 -9.15 5.77 -3.63
C PRO A 128 -8.14 5.54 -4.75
N ILE A 129 -7.35 6.56 -5.11
CA ILE A 129 -6.31 6.45 -6.14
C ILE A 129 -5.22 5.50 -5.68
N TYR A 130 -4.79 5.64 -4.42
CA TYR A 130 -3.86 4.71 -3.78
C TYR A 130 -4.42 3.28 -3.75
N TYR A 131 -5.66 3.08 -3.27
CA TYR A 131 -6.26 1.75 -3.19
C TYR A 131 -6.35 1.06 -4.56
N TYR A 132 -6.80 1.80 -5.56
CA TYR A 132 -6.88 1.29 -6.93
C TYR A 132 -5.50 0.92 -7.49
N SER A 133 -4.52 1.80 -7.32
CA SER A 133 -3.16 1.62 -7.84
C SER A 133 -2.49 0.39 -7.21
N THR A 134 -2.56 0.27 -5.89
CA THR A 134 -1.98 -0.84 -5.11
C THR A 134 -2.67 -2.17 -5.43
N LYS A 135 -4.01 -2.20 -5.48
CA LYS A 135 -4.76 -3.38 -5.91
C LYS A 135 -4.39 -3.82 -7.32
N ARG A 136 -4.34 -2.87 -8.27
CA ARG A 136 -3.98 -3.15 -9.67
C ARG A 136 -2.55 -3.65 -9.80
N ALA A 137 -1.61 -3.08 -9.04
CA ALA A 137 -0.23 -3.54 -9.00
C ALA A 137 -0.15 -4.98 -8.50
N MET A 138 -0.80 -5.31 -7.38
CA MET A 138 -0.76 -6.67 -6.84
C MET A 138 -1.45 -7.71 -7.71
N LEU A 139 -2.58 -7.38 -8.35
CA LEU A 139 -3.21 -8.28 -9.31
C LEU A 139 -2.30 -8.58 -10.51
N ARG A 140 -1.54 -7.58 -10.98
CA ARG A 140 -0.60 -7.75 -12.09
C ARG A 140 0.64 -8.56 -11.68
N ILE A 141 1.19 -8.30 -10.49
CA ILE A 141 2.32 -9.07 -9.94
C ILE A 141 1.91 -10.52 -9.70
N SER A 142 0.67 -10.76 -9.30
CA SER A 142 0.16 -12.10 -9.00
C SER A 142 -0.20 -12.93 -10.25
N ASP A 143 -0.01 -12.41 -11.46
CA ASP A 143 -0.28 -13.20 -12.68
C ASP A 143 0.75 -14.35 -12.79
N PRO A 144 0.32 -15.63 -12.74
CA PRO A 144 1.21 -16.79 -12.74
C PRO A 144 2.09 -16.87 -14.00
N ARG A 145 1.71 -16.21 -15.10
CA ARG A 145 2.50 -16.15 -16.34
C ARG A 145 3.89 -15.54 -16.11
N PHE A 146 4.03 -14.64 -15.13
CA PHE A 146 5.33 -14.05 -14.77
C PHE A 146 6.27 -15.01 -14.04
N TYR A 147 5.86 -16.24 -13.74
CA TYR A 147 6.67 -17.21 -12.98
C TYR A 147 6.82 -18.57 -13.69
N GLN A 148 6.02 -18.83 -14.73
CA GLN A 148 5.96 -20.14 -15.42
C GLN A 148 7.12 -20.42 -16.39
N SER A 149 7.90 -19.42 -16.80
CA SER A 149 8.93 -19.60 -17.85
C SER A 149 10.05 -20.56 -17.45
N LEU A 150 10.41 -20.67 -16.18
CA LEU A 150 11.53 -21.52 -15.73
C LEU A 150 11.18 -23.01 -15.62
N ASP A 151 9.94 -23.35 -15.24
CA ASP A 151 9.55 -24.75 -15.03
C ASP A 151 9.36 -25.51 -16.35
N TRP A 152 8.92 -24.83 -17.42
CA TRP A 152 8.82 -25.46 -18.74
C TRP A 152 10.18 -25.50 -19.44
N ILE A 153 10.99 -24.43 -19.34
CA ILE A 153 12.34 -24.38 -19.93
C ILE A 153 13.27 -25.37 -19.23
N SER A 154 13.29 -25.42 -17.90
CA SER A 154 14.11 -26.41 -17.17
C SER A 154 13.70 -27.84 -17.52
N ARG A 155 12.41 -28.12 -17.65
CA ARG A 155 11.94 -29.44 -18.11
C ARG A 155 12.41 -29.76 -19.53
N HIS A 156 12.36 -28.82 -20.46
CA HIS A 156 12.80 -29.03 -21.85
C HIS A 156 14.33 -29.09 -22.01
N ILE A 157 15.09 -28.49 -21.10
CA ILE A 157 16.56 -28.57 -21.10
C ILE A 157 17.01 -29.91 -20.49
N LEU A 158 16.36 -30.36 -19.41
CA LEU A 158 16.66 -31.64 -18.76
C LEU A 158 16.24 -32.87 -19.58
N ASP A 159 15.22 -32.76 -20.44
CA ASP A 159 14.81 -33.86 -21.35
C ASP A 159 15.75 -34.03 -22.57
N LYS A 160 16.68 -33.09 -22.79
CA LYS A 160 17.62 -33.10 -23.93
C LYS A 160 19.05 -33.50 -23.56
N THR A 161 19.33 -33.83 -22.30
CA THR A 161 20.61 -34.31 -21.78
C THR A 161 20.45 -35.72 -21.23
#